data_AF-A0A081AHN7-F1
#
_entry.id   AF-A0A081AHN7-F1
#
_cell.length_a   1.000
_cell.length_b   1.000
_cell.length_c   1.000
_cell.angle_alpha   90.00
_cell.angle_beta   90.00
_cell.angle_gamma   90.00
#
_symmetry.space_group_name_H-M   'P 1'
#
loop_
_entity.id
_entity.type
_entity.pdbx_description
1 polymer ?
#
loop_
_entity_poly.entity_id
_entity_poly.type
_entity_poly.pdbx_seq_one_letter_code
_entity_poly.pdbx_strand_id
1 'polypeptide(L)'
;MRESAALVVVALLPAAFGWTDRWDHSKRFNAAGHAQLDCDGESRPASCCICRSIVFEIETQLNNTQNDHDMDVVFRISEEKKQIKYSRSEARILEVLDDVCKQVPLELPDSNHKAKRMLSAACSDFVGEYEDELTRTFFDDFTPAKDRMCGRTLQVCPQPDKTAKHEDL
;
A
#
# COMPACT_ATOMS: atom_id res chain seq x y z
N MET A 1 -31.26 -33.91 -35.27
CA MET A 1 -31.18 -32.55 -34.68
C MET A 1 -30.08 -32.59 -33.64
N ARG A 2 -28.95 -31.92 -33.89
CA ARG A 2 -27.80 -31.86 -32.97
C ARG A 2 -27.91 -30.53 -32.23
N GLU A 3 -28.37 -30.57 -30.98
CA GLU A 3 -28.30 -29.41 -30.09
C GLU A 3 -26.88 -29.34 -29.54
N SER A 4 -26.11 -28.38 -30.05
CA SER A 4 -24.82 -28.01 -29.45
C SER A 4 -25.11 -27.22 -28.17
N ALA A 5 -24.94 -27.87 -27.03
CA ALA A 5 -24.93 -27.18 -25.73
C ALA A 5 -23.67 -26.32 -25.64
N ALA A 6 -23.84 -25.00 -25.69
CA ALA A 6 -22.77 -24.05 -25.41
C ALA A 6 -22.45 -24.11 -23.90
N LEU A 7 -21.27 -24.63 -23.56
CA LEU A 7 -20.71 -24.53 -22.21
C LEU A 7 -20.29 -23.09 -21.98
N VAL A 8 -21.09 -22.33 -21.22
CA VAL A 8 -20.69 -21.03 -20.68
C VAL A 8 -19.67 -21.30 -19.58
N VAL A 9 -18.39 -21.20 -19.90
CA VAL A 9 -17.33 -21.13 -18.90
C VAL A 9 -17.44 -19.76 -18.25
N VAL A 10 -18.12 -19.68 -17.11
CA VAL A 10 -18.02 -18.52 -16.23
C VAL A 10 -16.59 -18.51 -15.71
N ALA A 11 -15.74 -17.70 -16.32
CA ALA A 11 -14.44 -17.37 -15.75
C ALA A 11 -14.71 -16.68 -14.41
N LEU A 12 -14.59 -17.43 -13.31
CA LEU A 12 -14.41 -16.85 -12.00
C LEU A 12 -13.08 -16.11 -12.05
N LEU A 13 -13.13 -14.84 -12.43
CA LEU A 13 -12.02 -13.92 -12.20
C LEU A 13 -11.67 -14.06 -10.72
N PRO A 14 -10.41 -14.38 -10.35
CA PRO A 14 -10.02 -14.35 -8.96
C PRO A 14 -10.38 -12.96 -8.46
N ALA A 15 -11.19 -12.90 -7.40
CA ALA A 15 -11.55 -11.67 -6.73
C ALA A 15 -10.24 -10.87 -6.60
N ALA A 16 -10.16 -9.75 -7.32
CA ALA A 16 -8.95 -8.95 -7.40
C ALA A 16 -8.46 -8.73 -5.97
N PHE A 17 -7.26 -9.24 -5.70
CA PHE A 17 -6.62 -9.37 -4.39
C PHE A 17 -6.85 -8.11 -3.55
N GLY A 18 -7.90 -8.14 -2.74
CA GLY A 18 -8.28 -7.09 -1.82
C GLY A 18 -8.14 -7.69 -0.43
N TRP A 19 -7.27 -7.07 0.38
CA TRP A 19 -6.84 -7.57 1.69
C TRP A 19 -5.93 -8.82 1.57
N THR A 20 -4.97 -8.94 2.47
CA THR A 20 -4.08 -10.11 2.58
C THR A 20 -4.44 -10.90 3.83
N ASP A 21 -4.08 -12.17 3.90
CA ASP A 21 -4.30 -12.97 5.12
C ASP A 21 -3.55 -12.40 6.35
N ARG A 22 -2.42 -11.72 6.11
CA ARG A 22 -1.60 -11.06 7.14
C ARG A 22 -2.22 -9.74 7.64
N TRP A 23 -3.06 -9.10 6.83
CA TRP A 23 -3.69 -7.81 7.12
C TRP A 23 -5.12 -7.76 6.55
N ASP A 24 -6.06 -8.44 7.22
CA ASP A 24 -7.46 -8.53 6.80
C ASP A 24 -8.41 -7.71 7.70
N HIS A 25 -8.83 -6.54 7.22
CA HIS A 25 -9.91 -5.74 7.81
C HIS A 25 -11.20 -5.75 6.97
N SER A 26 -11.29 -6.61 5.96
CA SER A 26 -12.38 -6.66 4.98
C SER A 26 -13.75 -6.69 5.63
N LYS A 27 -13.94 -7.57 6.63
CA LYS A 27 -15.23 -7.74 7.32
C LYS A 27 -15.70 -6.45 7.99
N ARG A 28 -14.79 -5.72 8.64
CA ARG A 28 -15.12 -4.48 9.36
C ARG A 28 -15.48 -3.35 8.39
N PHE A 29 -14.69 -3.19 7.32
CA PHE A 29 -14.93 -2.18 6.29
C PHE A 29 -16.18 -2.50 5.47
N ASN A 30 -16.41 -3.76 5.10
CA ASN A 30 -17.62 -4.20 4.40
C ASN A 30 -18.88 -3.97 5.24
N ALA A 31 -18.85 -4.34 6.54
CA ALA A 31 -19.97 -4.11 7.45
C ALA A 31 -20.27 -2.62 7.68
N ALA A 32 -19.28 -1.75 7.47
CA ALA A 32 -19.44 -0.30 7.53
C ALA A 32 -19.82 0.34 6.18
N GLY A 33 -20.03 -0.45 5.11
CA GLY A 33 -20.33 0.09 3.78
C GLY A 33 -19.12 0.71 3.07
N HIS A 34 -17.91 0.40 3.49
CA HIS A 34 -16.65 0.92 2.95
C HIS A 34 -15.86 -0.18 2.23
N ALA A 35 -16.53 -1.02 1.44
CA ALA A 35 -15.87 -2.03 0.62
C ALA A 35 -15.00 -1.38 -0.49
N GLN A 36 -15.50 -0.27 -1.03
CA GLN A 36 -14.83 0.60 -2.00
C GLN A 36 -14.64 1.98 -1.36
N LEU A 37 -13.54 2.65 -1.70
CA LEU A 37 -13.22 4.01 -1.29
C LEU A 37 -12.72 4.79 -2.50
N ASP A 38 -12.94 6.10 -2.49
CA ASP A 38 -12.40 6.99 -3.52
C ASP A 38 -11.02 7.49 -3.06
N CYS A 39 -9.99 7.18 -3.85
CA CYS A 39 -8.62 7.64 -3.62
C CYS A 39 -7.92 7.86 -4.96
N ASP A 40 -7.04 8.86 -5.01
CA ASP A 40 -6.36 9.27 -6.26
C ASP A 40 -7.33 9.58 -7.43
N GLY A 41 -8.56 10.02 -7.11
CA GLY A 41 -9.59 10.35 -8.11
C GLY A 41 -10.37 9.15 -8.66
N GLU A 42 -10.16 7.94 -8.13
CA GLU A 42 -10.82 6.72 -8.60
C GLU A 42 -11.41 5.90 -7.45
N SER A 43 -12.52 5.21 -7.72
CA SER A 43 -13.13 4.28 -6.78
C SER A 43 -12.37 2.94 -6.83
N ARG A 44 -11.77 2.55 -5.70
CA ARG A 44 -10.88 1.39 -5.58
C ARG A 44 -11.19 0.59 -4.31
N PRO A 45 -10.75 -0.68 -4.21
CA PRO A 45 -10.91 -1.46 -2.99
C PRO A 45 -10.34 -0.72 -1.79
N ALA A 46 -11.04 -0.77 -0.64
CA ALA A 46 -10.61 -0.05 0.55
C ALA A 46 -9.18 -0.41 0.98
N SER A 47 -8.80 -1.68 0.89
CA SER A 47 -7.42 -2.15 1.10
C SER A 47 -6.39 -1.42 0.25
N CYS A 48 -6.68 -1.22 -1.03
CA CYS A 48 -5.82 -0.48 -1.95
C CYS A 48 -5.71 0.99 -1.54
N CYS A 49 -6.83 1.66 -1.27
CA CYS A 49 -6.81 3.06 -0.86
C CYS A 49 -6.07 3.27 0.46
N ILE A 50 -6.30 2.41 1.45
CA ILE A 50 -5.63 2.48 2.75
C ILE A 50 -4.12 2.28 2.58
N CYS A 51 -3.69 1.23 1.88
CA CYS A 51 -2.27 1.01 1.62
C CYS A 51 -1.64 2.22 0.91
N ARG A 52 -2.27 2.72 -0.16
CA ARG A 52 -1.76 3.85 -0.94
C ARG A 52 -1.66 5.13 -0.13
N SER A 53 -2.64 5.42 0.72
CA SER A 53 -2.62 6.59 1.59
C SER A 53 -1.55 6.49 2.68
N ILE A 54 -1.36 5.31 3.28
CA ILE A 54 -0.28 5.09 4.26
C ILE A 54 1.08 5.27 3.60
N VAL A 55 1.34 4.58 2.48
CA VAL A 55 2.63 4.64 1.78
C VAL A 55 2.93 6.06 1.26
N PHE A 56 1.91 6.77 0.78
CA PHE A 56 2.03 8.18 0.39
C PHE A 56 2.42 9.08 1.57
N GLU A 57 1.82 8.86 2.73
CA GLU A 57 2.11 9.66 3.92
C GLU A 57 3.52 9.38 4.46
N ILE A 58 3.96 8.11 4.46
CA ILE A 58 5.34 7.74 4.80
C ILE A 58 6.32 8.47 3.89
N GLU A 59 6.12 8.36 2.57
CA GLU A 59 6.98 9.01 1.57
C GLU A 59 7.01 10.52 1.75
N THR A 60 5.87 11.13 2.05
CA THR A 60 5.74 12.57 2.30
C THR A 60 6.53 13.00 3.53
N GLN A 61 6.40 12.30 4.65
CA GLN A 61 7.15 12.60 5.89
C GLN A 61 8.65 12.37 5.72
N LEU A 62 9.05 11.34 4.97
CA LEU A 62 10.46 11.09 4.66
C LEU A 62 11.03 12.20 3.76
N ASN A 63 10.29 12.62 2.72
CA ASN A 63 10.69 13.71 1.82
C ASN A 63 10.79 15.06 2.53
N ASN A 64 9.99 15.26 3.58
CA ASN A 64 10.00 16.47 4.40
C ASN A 64 10.96 16.37 5.60
N THR A 65 11.85 15.38 5.63
CA THR A 65 12.86 15.23 6.69
C THR A 65 13.73 16.48 6.78
N GLN A 66 13.76 17.10 7.96
CA GLN A 66 14.66 18.22 8.24
C GLN A 66 16.08 17.71 8.53
N ASN A 67 17.08 18.52 8.18
CA ASN A 67 18.50 18.17 8.36
C ASN A 67 18.89 16.86 7.64
N ASP A 68 18.48 16.69 6.38
CA ASP A 68 18.76 15.50 5.57
C ASP A 68 20.22 15.42 5.08
N HIS A 69 21.11 15.13 6.02
CA HIS A 69 22.54 15.01 5.81
C HIS A 69 22.91 13.62 5.27
N ASP A 70 24.09 13.54 4.65
CA ASP A 70 24.69 12.27 4.27
C ASP A 70 25.22 11.56 5.53
N MET A 71 25.00 10.25 5.60
CA MET A 71 25.51 9.39 6.67
C MET A 71 26.10 8.10 6.11
N ASP A 72 27.12 7.59 6.80
CA ASP A 72 27.73 6.30 6.50
C ASP A 72 26.91 5.18 7.13
N VAL A 73 26.47 4.21 6.32
CA VAL A 73 25.94 2.93 6.80
C VAL A 73 26.96 1.82 6.52
N VAL A 74 27.13 0.93 7.50
CA VAL A 74 28.08 -0.18 7.44
C VAL A 74 27.30 -1.49 7.40
N PHE A 75 27.53 -2.30 6.36
CA PHE A 75 27.00 -3.65 6.31
C PHE A 75 27.91 -4.57 7.10
N ARG A 76 27.35 -5.41 7.99
CA ARG A 76 28.14 -6.34 8.84
C ARG A 76 29.08 -7.29 8.06
N ILE A 77 28.93 -7.40 6.74
CA ILE A 77 29.65 -8.33 5.86
C ILE A 77 30.70 -7.61 4.99
N SER A 78 30.64 -6.27 4.87
CA SER A 78 31.59 -5.49 4.07
C SER A 78 32.07 -4.28 4.86
N GLU A 79 33.39 -4.06 4.91
CA GLU A 79 33.97 -2.84 5.48
C GLU A 79 33.70 -1.60 4.61
N GLU A 80 33.14 -1.78 3.40
CA GLU A 80 32.76 -0.68 2.53
C GLU A 80 31.57 0.07 3.12
N LYS A 81 31.84 1.32 3.49
CA LYS A 81 30.82 2.27 3.90
C LYS A 81 30.02 2.71 2.69
N LYS A 82 28.71 2.63 2.78
CA LYS A 82 27.81 3.25 1.81
C LYS A 82 27.30 4.56 2.38
N GLN A 83 27.40 5.64 1.60
CA GLN A 83 26.79 6.92 1.99
C GLN A 83 25.34 6.97 1.50
N ILE A 84 24.43 7.25 2.42
CA ILE A 84 23.00 7.42 2.16
C ILE A 84 22.50 8.70 2.82
N LYS A 85 21.34 9.19 2.38
CA LYS A 85 20.65 10.30 3.04
C LYS A 85 19.95 9.84 4.32
N TYR A 86 19.98 10.67 5.37
CA TYR A 86 19.27 10.39 6.62
C TYR A 86 17.78 10.10 6.37
N SER A 87 17.13 10.83 5.45
CA SER A 87 15.74 10.64 5.02
C SER A 87 15.42 9.28 4.42
N ARG A 88 16.44 8.46 4.16
CA ARG A 88 16.34 7.08 3.63
C ARG A 88 17.13 6.08 4.46
N SER A 89 17.51 6.46 5.67
CA SER A 89 18.07 5.55 6.66
C SER A 89 16.98 4.73 7.33
N GLU A 90 17.31 3.51 7.76
CA GLU A 90 16.41 2.64 8.53
C GLU A 90 15.90 3.36 9.79
N ALA A 91 16.78 4.05 10.52
CA ALA A 91 16.41 4.81 11.70
C ALA A 91 15.31 5.84 11.42
N ARG A 92 15.48 6.65 10.36
CA ARG A 92 14.48 7.66 10.01
C ARG A 92 13.18 7.04 9.50
N ILE A 93 13.26 5.91 8.81
CA ILE A 93 12.06 5.19 8.34
C ILE A 93 11.25 4.72 9.54
N LEU A 94 11.88 4.06 10.53
CA LEU A 94 11.20 3.59 11.74
C LEU A 94 10.56 4.74 12.53
N GLU A 95 11.24 5.88 12.67
CA GLU A 95 10.66 7.09 13.29
C GLU A 95 9.37 7.55 12.59
N VAL A 96 9.32 7.48 11.25
CA VAL A 96 8.12 7.84 10.49
C VAL A 96 7.03 6.79 10.67
N LEU A 97 7.39 5.51 10.70
CA LEU A 97 6.43 4.41 10.88
C LEU A 97 5.70 4.50 12.23
N ASP A 98 6.37 4.94 13.29
CA ASP A 98 5.77 5.14 14.62
C ASP A 98 4.62 6.17 14.63
N ASP A 99 4.69 7.17 13.75
CA ASP A 99 3.80 8.34 13.78
C ASP A 99 2.86 8.47 12.58
N VAL A 100 3.12 7.76 11.47
CA VAL A 100 2.37 7.89 10.21
C VAL A 100 0.86 7.72 10.38
N CYS A 101 0.43 6.80 11.25
CA CYS A 101 -0.99 6.49 11.44
C CYS A 101 -1.82 7.61 12.07
N LYS A 102 -1.17 8.67 12.58
CA LYS A 102 -1.84 9.87 13.08
C LYS A 102 -2.26 10.83 11.96
N GLN A 103 -1.67 10.69 10.77
CA GLN A 103 -1.73 11.68 9.69
C GLN A 103 -2.18 11.11 8.34
N VAL A 104 -2.64 9.85 8.29
CA VAL A 104 -3.07 9.21 7.03
C VAL A 104 -4.14 10.04 6.30
N PRO A 105 -3.86 10.52 5.08
CA PRO A 105 -4.77 11.39 4.34
C PRO A 105 -5.79 10.54 3.58
N LEU A 106 -6.74 9.94 4.30
CA LEU A 106 -7.85 9.19 3.73
C LEU A 106 -9.14 9.52 4.48
N GLU A 107 -10.09 10.11 3.76
CA GLU A 107 -11.42 10.39 4.29
C GLU A 107 -12.37 9.23 3.97
N LEU A 108 -13.11 8.78 4.97
CA LEU A 108 -14.18 7.80 4.79
C LEU A 108 -15.50 8.55 4.58
N PRO A 109 -16.43 8.04 3.73
CA PRO A 109 -17.68 8.74 3.40
C PRO A 109 -18.50 9.20 4.62
N ASP A 110 -18.53 8.38 5.68
CA ASP A 110 -19.15 8.71 6.96
C ASP A 110 -18.09 9.11 7.99
N SER A 111 -17.36 10.22 7.77
CA SER A 111 -16.21 10.71 8.56
C SER A 111 -16.57 11.07 10.03
N ASN A 112 -16.93 10.04 10.79
CA ASN A 112 -17.26 10.07 12.20
C ASN A 112 -16.11 9.48 13.03
N HIS A 113 -16.20 9.60 14.35
CA HIS A 113 -15.15 9.09 15.25
C HIS A 113 -14.90 7.58 15.07
N LYS A 114 -15.93 6.78 14.77
CA LYS A 114 -15.80 5.33 14.58
C LYS A 114 -15.02 5.02 13.30
N ALA A 115 -15.32 5.71 12.21
CA ALA A 115 -14.61 5.59 10.94
C ALA A 115 -13.12 5.93 11.10
N LYS A 116 -12.80 7.05 11.78
CA LYS A 116 -11.41 7.44 12.09
C LYS A 116 -10.67 6.40 12.93
N ARG A 117 -11.31 5.85 13.97
CA ARG A 117 -10.73 4.76 14.78
C ARG A 117 -10.48 3.50 13.95
N MET A 118 -11.40 3.16 13.05
CA MET A 118 -11.28 1.99 12.19
C MET A 118 -10.12 2.13 11.21
N LEU A 119 -9.96 3.31 10.59
CA LEU A 119 -8.81 3.61 9.73
C LEU A 119 -7.50 3.60 10.50
N SER A 120 -7.45 4.24 11.68
CA SER A 120 -6.26 4.26 12.53
C SER A 120 -5.83 2.84 12.95
N ALA A 121 -6.78 1.98 13.34
CA ALA A 121 -6.49 0.58 13.66
C ALA A 121 -5.95 -0.17 12.44
N ALA A 122 -6.57 -0.01 11.26
CA ALA A 122 -6.08 -0.65 10.04
C ALA A 122 -4.66 -0.18 9.67
N CYS A 123 -4.34 1.10 9.89
CA CYS A 123 -2.99 1.61 9.68
C CYS A 123 -1.98 1.02 10.68
N SER A 124 -2.29 1.02 11.98
CA SER A 124 -1.39 0.49 12.99
C SER A 124 -1.09 -0.99 12.76
N ASP A 125 -2.12 -1.77 12.42
CA ASP A 125 -1.97 -3.19 12.10
C ASP A 125 -1.16 -3.37 10.78
N PHE A 126 -1.35 -2.50 9.78
CA PHE A 126 -0.57 -2.52 8.52
C PHE A 126 0.92 -2.25 8.76
N VAL A 127 1.22 -1.19 9.50
CA VAL A 127 2.61 -0.78 9.78
C VAL A 127 3.32 -1.84 10.61
N GLY A 128 2.66 -2.36 11.65
CA GLY A 128 3.24 -3.43 12.48
C GLY A 128 3.46 -4.73 11.72
N GLU A 129 2.56 -5.09 10.80
CA GLU A 129 2.69 -6.33 10.01
C GLU A 129 3.75 -6.22 8.90
N TYR A 130 3.90 -5.03 8.30
CA TYR A 130 4.74 -4.81 7.10
C TYR A 130 5.93 -3.88 7.34
N GLU A 131 6.34 -3.67 8.58
CA GLU A 131 7.47 -2.80 8.96
C GLU A 131 8.73 -3.14 8.15
N ASP A 132 9.02 -4.44 8.03
CA ASP A 132 10.15 -4.99 7.28
C ASP A 132 10.09 -4.66 5.78
N GLU A 133 8.94 -4.91 5.14
CA GLU A 133 8.72 -4.62 3.72
C GLU A 133 8.71 -3.11 3.45
N LEU A 134 8.15 -2.31 4.36
CA LEU A 134 8.16 -0.85 4.29
C LEU A 134 9.58 -0.31 4.40
N THR A 135 10.34 -0.77 5.40
CA THR A 135 11.75 -0.38 5.59
C THR A 135 12.57 -0.72 4.36
N ARG A 136 12.45 -1.93 3.82
CA ARG A 136 13.14 -2.33 2.58
C ARG A 136 12.72 -1.52 1.36
N THR A 137 11.46 -1.11 1.28
CA THR A 137 10.93 -0.34 0.13
C THR A 137 11.50 1.08 0.09
N PHE A 138 11.75 1.69 1.25
CA PHE A 138 12.23 3.06 1.36
C PHE A 138 13.74 3.15 1.60
N PHE A 139 14.40 2.12 2.09
CA PHE A 139 15.83 2.19 2.40
C PHE A 139 16.67 2.53 1.17
N ASP A 140 17.42 3.64 1.25
CA ASP A 140 18.25 4.18 0.16
C ASP A 140 17.53 4.32 -1.20
N ASP A 141 16.21 4.53 -1.19
CA ASP A 141 15.42 4.59 -2.42
C ASP A 141 14.48 5.80 -2.43
N PHE A 142 14.66 6.67 -3.43
CA PHE A 142 13.86 7.88 -3.64
C PHE A 142 12.74 7.70 -4.67
N THR A 143 12.61 6.51 -5.26
CA THR A 143 11.61 6.27 -6.29
C THR A 143 10.21 6.13 -5.67
N PRO A 144 9.15 6.61 -6.36
CA PRO A 144 7.78 6.58 -5.82
C PRO A 144 7.36 5.20 -5.31
N ALA A 145 6.95 5.12 -4.05
CA ALA A 145 6.72 3.83 -3.38
C ALA A 145 5.30 3.25 -3.54
N LYS A 146 4.27 4.07 -3.79
CA LYS A 146 2.85 3.64 -3.78
C LYS A 146 2.58 2.39 -4.62
N ASP A 147 2.96 2.42 -5.90
CA ASP A 147 2.70 1.29 -6.82
C ASP A 147 3.62 0.10 -6.56
N ARG A 148 4.86 0.37 -6.13
CA ARG A 148 5.85 -0.65 -5.82
C ARG A 148 5.38 -1.47 -4.62
N MET A 149 4.95 -0.81 -3.56
CA MET A 149 4.46 -1.45 -2.35
C MET A 149 3.07 -2.05 -2.52
N CYS A 150 2.06 -1.22 -2.81
CA CYS A 150 0.66 -1.66 -2.79
C CYS A 150 0.26 -2.48 -4.02
N GLY A 151 0.88 -2.22 -5.16
CA GLY A 151 0.58 -2.92 -6.42
C GLY A 151 1.44 -4.17 -6.62
N ARG A 152 2.77 -4.05 -6.50
CA ARG A 152 3.70 -5.14 -6.86
C ARG A 152 4.05 -6.04 -5.68
N THR A 153 4.44 -5.47 -4.55
CA THR A 153 4.87 -6.23 -3.36
C THR A 153 3.67 -6.90 -2.69
N LEU A 154 2.67 -6.11 -2.30
CA LEU A 154 1.51 -6.61 -1.54
C LEU A 154 0.34 -7.07 -2.40
N GLN A 155 0.28 -6.60 -3.66
CA GLN A 155 -0.79 -6.92 -4.61
C GLN A 155 -2.20 -6.60 -4.09
N VAL A 156 -2.34 -5.66 -3.16
CA VAL A 156 -3.63 -5.21 -2.60
C VAL A 156 -4.39 -4.27 -3.52
N CYS A 157 -3.69 -3.72 -4.51
CA CYS A 157 -4.28 -2.89 -5.56
C CYS A 157 -4.48 -3.71 -6.84
N PRO A 158 -5.65 -3.59 -7.50
CA PRO A 158 -5.86 -4.23 -8.79
C PRO A 158 -4.82 -3.71 -9.80
N GLN A 159 -4.23 -4.63 -10.54
CA GLN A 159 -3.35 -4.30 -11.65
C GLN A 159 -4.18 -3.76 -12.83
N PRO A 160 -3.70 -2.74 -13.56
CA PRO A 160 -4.35 -2.34 -14.80
C PRO A 160 -4.32 -3.53 -15.76
N ASP A 161 -5.50 -3.95 -16.20
CA ASP A 161 -5.66 -5.11 -17.07
C ASP A 161 -4.91 -4.87 -18.39
N LYS A 162 -3.85 -5.64 -18.64
CA LYS A 162 -3.04 -5.50 -19.88
C LYS A 162 -3.71 -6.14 -21.10
N THR A 163 -4.95 -6.60 -21.00
CA THR A 163 -5.64 -7.35 -22.06
C THR A 163 -6.43 -6.49 -23.06
N ALA A 164 -6.44 -5.16 -22.95
CA ALA A 164 -7.17 -4.28 -23.88
C ALA A 164 -6.33 -3.74 -25.07
N LYS A 165 -5.24 -4.41 -25.46
CA LYS A 165 -4.44 -4.03 -26.65
C LYS A 165 -3.95 -5.26 -27.42
N HIS A 166 -4.86 -6.06 -27.97
CA HIS A 166 -4.55 -6.96 -29.10
C HIS A 166 -5.82 -7.42 -29.84
N GLU A 167 -6.72 -6.50 -30.17
CA GLU A 167 -7.72 -6.69 -31.24
C GLU A 167 -7.78 -5.40 -32.05
N ASP A 168 -6.90 -5.32 -33.06
CA ASP A 168 -7.09 -4.59 -34.33
C ASP A 168 -5.76 -4.67 -35.11
N LEU A 169 -5.58 -5.77 -35.82
CA LEU A 169 -4.70 -5.88 -36.99
C LEU A 169 -5.21 -6.95 -37.94
#